data_AF-A0A146KP25-F1
#
_entry.id   AF-A0A146KP25-F1
#
_cell.length_a   1.000
_cell.length_b   1.000
_cell.length_c   1.000
_cell.angle_alpha   90.00
_cell.angle_beta   90.00
_cell.angle_gamma   90.00
#
_symmetry.space_group_name_H-M   'P 1'
#
loop_
_entity.id
_entity.type
_entity.pdbx_description
1 polymer ?
#
loop_
_entity_poly.entity_id
_entity_poly.type
_entity_poly.pdbx_seq_one_letter_code
_entity_poly.pdbx_strand_id
1 'polypeptide(L)'
;MMEVKAKSRPYRKDKWYGMSEEDVDHSIVTLSGCGMYQALADQLHLVHGKITEKLFSTFWKMVANNICLFFLDEIVLDNYFNAPGGQVLEKDVNKFLIPLFQHYCEVPGTYFAKLQEVCRILALPTLSHSVKRAALCGSGKELLAALDIPLVHLSGEKLCTVITRRVDVVPSLM
;
A
#
# COMPACT_ATOMS: atom_id res chain seq x y z
N MET A 1 12.90 7.04 9.45
CA MET A 1 11.78 7.62 8.66
C MET A 1 12.17 8.78 7.74
N MET A 2 12.91 9.82 8.18
CA MET A 2 13.24 10.97 7.32
C MET A 2 13.95 10.57 6.02
N GLU A 3 14.98 9.73 6.13
CA GLU A 3 15.71 9.21 4.97
C GLU A 3 14.84 8.33 4.08
N VAL A 4 14.04 7.43 4.66
CA VAL A 4 13.05 6.60 3.93
C VAL A 4 12.14 7.49 3.07
N LYS A 5 11.59 8.57 3.64
CA LYS A 5 10.75 9.55 2.92
C LYS A 5 11.53 10.35 1.86
N ALA A 6 12.81 10.63 2.09
CA ALA A 6 13.65 11.32 1.11
C ALA A 6 13.94 10.42 -0.08
N LYS A 7 14.28 9.15 0.16
CA LYS A 7 14.59 8.14 -0.86
C LYS A 7 13.35 7.64 -1.60
N SER A 8 12.15 7.81 -1.04
CA SER A 8 10.88 7.43 -1.70
C SER A 8 10.37 8.43 -2.75
N ARG A 9 11.03 9.59 -2.91
CA ARG A 9 10.56 10.64 -3.84
C ARG A 9 10.30 10.15 -5.28
N PRO A 10 11.15 9.30 -5.88
CA PRO A 10 10.88 8.75 -7.22
C PRO A 10 9.64 7.84 -7.21
N TYR A 11 9.58 6.90 -6.27
CA TYR A 11 8.48 5.95 -6.12
C TYR A 11 7.10 6.61 -5.97
N ARG A 12 7.04 7.70 -5.19
CA ARG A 12 5.80 8.48 -5.01
C ARG A 12 5.29 9.15 -6.28
N LYS A 13 6.15 9.35 -7.28
CA LYS A 13 5.85 10.04 -8.54
C LYS A 13 5.77 9.08 -9.73
N ASP A 14 5.82 7.77 -9.49
CA ASP A 14 5.62 6.81 -10.55
C ASP A 14 4.25 7.04 -11.22
N LYS A 15 4.19 6.73 -12.52
CA LYS A 15 2.95 6.86 -13.30
C LYS A 15 2.05 5.67 -13.03
N TRP A 16 1.60 5.51 -11.79
CA TRP A 16 0.76 4.40 -11.32
C TRP A 16 -0.49 4.18 -12.18
N TYR A 17 -1.07 5.25 -12.73
CA TYR A 17 -2.24 5.17 -13.62
C TYR A 17 -1.92 4.72 -15.05
N GLY A 18 -0.64 4.77 -15.44
CA GLY A 18 -0.16 4.48 -16.79
C GLY A 18 0.70 3.22 -16.86
N MET A 19 0.79 2.44 -15.79
CA MET A 19 1.51 1.17 -15.78
C MET A 19 0.78 0.13 -16.65
N SER A 20 1.55 -0.76 -17.23
CA SER A 20 1.10 -1.86 -18.08
C SER A 20 1.28 -3.21 -17.37
N GLU A 21 0.76 -4.29 -17.95
CA GLU A 21 0.97 -5.65 -17.41
C GLU A 21 2.46 -6.04 -17.40
N GLU A 22 3.26 -5.50 -18.32
CA GLU A 22 4.72 -5.74 -18.40
C GLU A 22 5.47 -5.17 -17.19
N ASP A 23 4.92 -4.12 -16.55
CA ASP A 23 5.50 -3.52 -15.34
C ASP A 23 5.28 -4.39 -14.09
N VAL A 24 4.38 -5.39 -14.15
CA VAL A 24 4.05 -6.29 -13.03
C VAL A 24 5.08 -7.43 -12.94
N ASP A 25 6.34 -7.10 -12.69
CA ASP A 25 7.38 -8.10 -12.42
C ASP A 25 7.33 -8.56 -10.97
N HIS A 26 6.95 -9.82 -10.76
CA HIS A 26 6.83 -10.45 -9.45
C HIS A 26 8.16 -10.84 -8.78
N SER A 27 9.28 -10.77 -9.49
CA SER A 27 10.61 -11.19 -9.03
C SER A 27 11.42 -10.05 -8.42
N ILE A 28 11.10 -8.80 -8.76
CA ILE A 28 11.83 -7.61 -8.32
C ILE A 28 10.91 -6.58 -7.67
N VAL A 29 11.47 -5.78 -6.77
CA VAL A 29 10.82 -4.56 -6.28
C VAL A 29 10.90 -3.49 -7.38
N THR A 30 9.93 -2.57 -7.41
CA THR A 30 9.96 -1.46 -8.37
C THR A 30 11.23 -0.63 -8.18
N LEU A 31 11.95 -0.37 -9.27
CA LEU A 31 13.30 0.22 -9.23
C LEU A 31 13.34 1.60 -8.55
N SER A 32 12.33 2.43 -8.78
CA SER A 32 12.13 3.74 -8.15
C SER A 32 11.96 3.66 -6.63
N GLY A 33 11.49 2.51 -6.12
CA GLY A 33 11.30 2.20 -4.71
C GLY A 33 12.54 1.67 -4.00
N CYS A 34 13.50 1.06 -4.72
CA CYS A 34 14.66 0.36 -4.14
C CYS A 34 15.36 1.15 -3.02
N GLY A 35 15.62 2.44 -3.24
CA GLY A 35 16.30 3.29 -2.25
C GLY A 35 15.52 3.47 -0.95
N MET A 36 14.18 3.51 -1.02
CA MET A 36 13.30 3.59 0.16
C MET A 36 13.32 2.28 0.95
N TYR A 37 13.22 1.15 0.27
CA TYR A 37 13.26 -0.18 0.89
C TYR A 37 14.60 -0.46 1.55
N GLN A 38 15.71 -0.16 0.85
CA GLN A 38 17.05 -0.30 1.40
C GLN A 38 17.25 0.58 2.64
N ALA A 39 16.87 1.86 2.58
CA ALA A 39 16.97 2.76 3.71
C ALA A 39 16.14 2.29 4.92
N LEU A 40 14.98 1.67 4.69
CA LEU A 40 14.17 1.09 5.76
C LEU A 40 14.87 -0.13 6.38
N ALA A 41 15.38 -1.04 5.56
CA ALA A 41 16.09 -2.23 5.99
C ALA A 41 17.34 -1.87 6.82
N ASP A 42 18.17 -0.95 6.31
CA ASP A 42 19.39 -0.50 6.99
C ASP A 42 19.08 0.14 8.35
N GLN A 43 18.04 0.97 8.43
CA GLN A 43 17.64 1.61 9.69
C GLN A 43 17.12 0.59 10.71
N LEU A 44 16.31 -0.39 10.27
CA LEU A 44 15.83 -1.46 11.15
C LEU A 44 17.01 -2.30 11.68
N HIS A 45 17.91 -2.72 10.80
CA HIS A 45 19.09 -3.50 11.17
C HIS A 45 20.03 -2.74 12.11
N LEU A 46 20.31 -1.48 11.82
CA LEU A 46 21.17 -0.63 12.64
C LEU A 46 20.64 -0.46 14.07
N VAL A 47 19.32 -0.29 14.22
CA VAL A 47 18.71 -0.12 15.53
C VAL A 47 18.63 -1.46 16.27
N HIS A 48 18.34 -2.56 15.58
CA HIS A 48 18.33 -3.91 16.17
C HIS A 48 19.64 -4.25 16.88
N GLY A 49 20.78 -3.91 16.26
CA GLY A 49 22.10 -4.14 16.86
C GLY A 49 22.49 -3.20 18.02
N LYS A 50 21.67 -2.20 18.35
CA LYS A 50 22.01 -1.15 19.34
C LYS A 50 21.15 -1.15 20.59
N ILE A 51 19.99 -1.81 20.56
CA ILE A 51 19.04 -1.81 21.68
C ILE A 51 18.62 -3.23 22.03
N THR A 52 18.00 -3.40 23.20
CA THR A 52 17.51 -4.71 23.63
C THR A 52 16.33 -5.17 22.78
N GLU A 53 16.15 -6.48 22.64
CA GLU A 53 15.05 -7.07 21.86
C GLU A 53 13.67 -6.55 22.30
N LYS A 54 13.48 -6.33 23.61
CA LYS A 54 12.22 -5.77 24.14
C LYS A 54 11.96 -4.35 23.64
N LEU A 55 12.96 -3.48 23.66
CA LEU A 55 12.82 -2.11 23.15
C LEU A 55 12.70 -2.11 21.63
N PHE A 56 13.44 -2.99 20.96
CA PHE A 56 13.36 -3.15 19.52
C PHE A 56 11.98 -3.61 19.06
N SER A 57 11.34 -4.52 19.79
CA SER A 57 9.97 -4.96 19.52
C SER A 57 8.98 -3.80 19.48
N THR A 58 9.08 -2.87 20.43
CA THR A 58 8.27 -1.65 20.43
C THR A 58 8.64 -0.75 19.25
N PHE A 59 9.93 -0.57 19.00
CA PHE A 59 10.43 0.29 17.93
C PHE A 59 9.95 -0.15 16.54
N TRP A 60 10.16 -1.41 16.15
CA TRP A 60 9.81 -1.85 14.80
C TRP A 60 8.30 -1.82 14.57
N LYS A 61 7.48 -2.05 15.61
CA LYS A 61 6.00 -1.91 15.52
C LYS A 61 5.60 -0.47 15.23
N MET A 62 6.26 0.49 15.89
CA MET A 62 6.05 1.91 15.57
C MET A 62 6.49 2.24 14.14
N VAL A 63 7.59 1.66 13.66
CA VAL A 63 8.05 1.82 12.27
C VAL A 63 7.05 1.22 11.29
N ALA A 64 6.53 0.02 11.53
CA ALA A 64 5.51 -0.65 10.72
C ALA A 64 4.24 0.21 10.60
N ASN A 65 3.76 0.77 11.73
CA ASN A 65 2.62 1.68 11.68
C ASN A 65 2.92 2.97 10.89
N ASN A 66 4.09 3.59 11.11
CA ASN A 66 4.47 4.82 10.40
C ASN A 66 4.66 4.61 8.89
N ILE A 67 5.21 3.46 8.46
CA ILE A 67 5.36 3.16 7.05
C ILE A 67 3.99 2.85 6.41
N CYS A 68 3.08 2.16 7.12
CA CYS A 68 1.69 1.98 6.67
C CYS A 68 1.00 3.33 6.43
N LEU A 69 1.09 4.26 7.38
CA LEU A 69 0.53 5.60 7.22
C LEU A 69 1.16 6.35 6.05
N PHE A 70 2.49 6.28 5.90
CA PHE A 70 3.19 6.88 4.77
C PHE A 70 2.72 6.33 3.41
N PHE A 71 2.55 5.01 3.27
CA PHE A 71 2.04 4.41 2.03
C PHE A 71 0.61 4.84 1.73
N LEU A 72 -0.25 4.91 2.75
CA LEU A 72 -1.62 5.37 2.56
C LEU A 72 -1.65 6.85 2.15
N ASP A 73 -0.96 7.72 2.87
CA ASP A 73 -1.08 9.17 2.70
C ASP A 73 -0.30 9.70 1.49
N GLU A 74 0.95 9.27 1.30
CA GLU A 74 1.86 9.86 0.30
C GLU A 74 2.03 9.01 -0.97
N ILE A 75 1.43 7.82 -1.03
CA ILE A 75 1.43 6.99 -2.24
C ILE A 75 -0.01 6.79 -2.70
N VAL A 76 -0.86 6.18 -1.88
CA VAL A 76 -2.24 5.83 -2.30
C VAL A 76 -3.09 7.08 -2.49
N LEU A 77 -3.17 7.96 -1.50
CA LEU A 77 -4.08 9.12 -1.55
C LEU A 77 -3.60 10.23 -2.49
N ASP A 78 -2.29 10.34 -2.71
CA ASP A 78 -1.66 11.37 -3.57
C ASP A 78 -1.55 10.96 -5.05
N ASN A 79 -1.93 9.72 -5.40
CA ASN A 79 -1.85 9.22 -6.78
C ASN A 79 -3.17 8.62 -7.27
N TYR A 80 -3.24 8.44 -8.58
CA TYR A 80 -4.25 7.65 -9.25
C TYR A 80 -3.65 6.35 -9.80
N PHE A 81 -4.46 5.30 -9.82
CA PHE A 81 -4.05 3.96 -10.20
C PHE A 81 -4.95 3.42 -11.29
N ASN A 82 -4.37 2.69 -12.24
CA ASN A 82 -5.08 1.69 -13.01
C ASN A 82 -4.90 0.31 -12.34
N ALA A 83 -5.48 -0.76 -12.90
CA ALA A 83 -5.36 -2.08 -12.31
C ALA A 83 -3.89 -2.58 -12.25
N PRO A 84 -3.08 -2.52 -13.34
CA PRO A 84 -1.66 -2.89 -13.29
C PRO A 84 -0.86 -2.11 -12.23
N GLY A 85 -1.03 -0.80 -12.13
CA GLY A 85 -0.33 -0.02 -11.11
C GLY A 85 -0.74 -0.39 -9.68
N GLY A 86 -2.00 -0.74 -9.47
CA GLY A 86 -2.46 -1.33 -8.22
C GLY A 86 -1.75 -2.67 -7.92
N GLN A 87 -1.57 -3.52 -8.93
CA GLN A 87 -0.88 -4.81 -8.80
C GLN A 87 0.62 -4.64 -8.51
N VAL A 88 1.28 -3.67 -9.14
CA VAL A 88 2.68 -3.33 -8.83
C VAL A 88 2.82 -2.92 -7.36
N LEU A 89 1.95 -2.02 -6.88
CA LEU A 89 1.95 -1.59 -5.48
C LEU A 89 1.64 -2.74 -4.52
N GLU A 90 0.66 -3.58 -4.84
CA GLU A 90 0.32 -4.77 -4.05
C GLU A 90 1.51 -5.72 -3.94
N LYS A 91 2.18 -5.99 -5.05
CA LYS A 91 3.39 -6.82 -5.06
C LYS A 91 4.51 -6.17 -4.24
N ASP A 92 4.77 -4.89 -4.41
CA ASP A 92 5.81 -4.15 -3.68
C ASP A 92 5.59 -4.21 -2.16
N VAL A 93 4.33 -4.11 -1.72
CA VAL A 93 3.97 -4.24 -0.31
C VAL A 93 4.10 -5.69 0.17
N ASN A 94 3.45 -6.63 -0.52
CA ASN A 94 3.33 -8.00 -0.02
C ASN A 94 4.62 -8.82 -0.15
N LYS A 95 5.40 -8.62 -1.22
CA LYS A 95 6.61 -9.40 -1.50
C LYS A 95 7.90 -8.73 -1.06
N PHE A 96 7.89 -7.42 -0.78
CA PHE A 96 9.11 -6.69 -0.43
C PHE A 96 8.96 -5.92 0.88
N LEU A 97 7.92 -5.11 1.09
CA LEU A 97 7.79 -4.33 2.34
C LEU A 97 7.61 -5.22 3.56
N ILE A 98 6.60 -6.08 3.53
CA ILE A 98 6.22 -6.92 4.68
C ILE A 98 7.35 -7.89 5.04
N PRO A 99 8.02 -8.56 4.08
CA PRO A 99 9.15 -9.43 4.37
C PRO A 99 10.33 -8.78 5.09
N LEU A 100 10.57 -7.47 4.95
CA LEU A 100 11.61 -6.78 5.72
C LEU A 100 11.43 -6.93 7.24
N PHE A 101 10.20 -7.15 7.71
CA PHE A 101 9.87 -7.31 9.12
C PHE A 101 9.90 -8.77 9.60
N GLN A 102 10.04 -9.76 8.70
CA GLN A 102 10.09 -11.19 9.06
C GLN A 102 11.30 -11.55 9.92
N HIS A 103 12.38 -10.78 9.82
CA HIS A 103 13.56 -10.93 10.68
C HIS A 103 13.27 -10.63 12.17
N TYR A 104 12.15 -9.97 12.46
CA TYR A 104 11.84 -9.39 13.76
C TYR A 104 10.48 -9.83 14.32
N CYS A 105 9.69 -10.56 13.53
CA CYS A 105 8.37 -11.07 13.90
C CYS A 105 7.98 -12.22 12.96
N GLU A 106 7.34 -13.26 13.50
CA GLU A 106 6.88 -14.42 12.71
C GLU A 106 5.75 -14.09 11.73
N VAL A 107 4.84 -13.18 12.10
CA VAL A 107 3.63 -12.88 11.33
C VAL A 107 3.49 -11.37 11.08
N PRO A 108 4.43 -10.75 10.32
CA PRO A 108 4.45 -9.30 10.14
C PRO A 108 3.20 -8.79 9.41
N GLY A 109 2.57 -9.59 8.55
CA GLY A 109 1.36 -9.21 7.81
C GLY A 109 0.23 -8.66 8.68
N THR A 110 0.12 -9.11 9.93
CA THR A 110 -0.89 -8.59 10.89
C THR A 110 -0.76 -7.08 11.15
N TYR A 111 0.45 -6.54 11.08
CA TYR A 111 0.73 -5.10 11.27
C TYR A 111 0.48 -4.28 10.00
N PHE A 112 0.30 -4.94 8.86
CA PHE A 112 0.07 -4.33 7.54
C PHE A 112 -1.32 -4.64 6.98
N ALA A 113 -2.19 -5.35 7.72
CA ALA A 113 -3.45 -5.88 7.22
C ALA A 113 -4.33 -4.84 6.52
N LYS A 114 -4.42 -3.63 7.09
CA LYS A 114 -5.12 -2.50 6.47
C LYS A 114 -4.49 -2.07 5.14
N LEU A 115 -3.16 -1.97 5.06
CA LEU A 115 -2.47 -1.63 3.82
C LEU A 115 -2.65 -2.74 2.77
N GLN A 116 -2.60 -4.00 3.18
CA GLN A 116 -2.84 -5.15 2.29
C GLN A 116 -4.26 -5.13 1.71
N GLU A 117 -5.28 -4.80 2.52
CA GLU A 117 -6.64 -4.59 2.03
C GLU A 117 -6.70 -3.48 0.97
N VAL A 118 -6.09 -2.31 1.25
CA VAL A 118 -6.02 -1.20 0.28
C VAL A 118 -5.38 -1.62 -1.03
N CYS A 119 -4.19 -2.23 -0.97
CA CYS A 119 -3.47 -2.66 -2.16
C CYS A 119 -4.27 -3.65 -2.99
N ARG A 120 -4.89 -4.65 -2.35
CA ARG A 120 -5.75 -5.63 -3.01
C ARG A 120 -6.94 -5.00 -3.72
N ILE A 121 -7.57 -3.98 -3.12
CA ILE A 121 -8.67 -3.23 -3.76
C ILE A 121 -8.17 -2.48 -5.01
N LEU A 122 -7.02 -1.82 -4.90
CA LEU A 122 -6.43 -1.08 -6.04
C LEU A 122 -6.02 -2.03 -7.18
N ALA A 123 -5.56 -3.24 -6.86
CA ALA A 123 -5.13 -4.25 -7.81
C ALA A 123 -6.26 -4.99 -8.57
N LEU A 124 -7.53 -4.75 -8.21
CA LEU A 124 -8.66 -5.46 -8.83
C LEU A 124 -8.71 -5.22 -10.35
N PRO A 125 -8.79 -6.27 -11.18
CA PRO A 125 -8.79 -6.11 -12.65
C PRO A 125 -9.93 -5.19 -13.13
N THR A 126 -11.12 -5.37 -12.55
CA THR A 126 -12.32 -4.61 -12.90
C THR A 126 -13.13 -4.29 -11.65
N LEU A 127 -13.76 -3.12 -11.63
CA LEU A 127 -14.75 -2.76 -10.61
C LEU A 127 -16.15 -2.79 -11.21
N SER A 128 -17.11 -3.39 -10.52
CA SER A 128 -18.50 -3.44 -10.97
C SER A 128 -19.14 -2.06 -10.97
N HIS A 129 -20.19 -1.86 -11.77
CA HIS A 129 -20.92 -0.59 -11.81
C HIS A 129 -21.50 -0.22 -10.43
N SER A 130 -21.97 -1.19 -9.64
CA SER A 130 -22.47 -0.97 -8.28
C SER A 130 -21.38 -0.43 -7.34
N VAL A 131 -20.16 -0.99 -7.42
CA VAL A 131 -18.99 -0.53 -6.66
C VAL A 131 -18.62 0.90 -7.06
N LYS A 132 -18.53 1.20 -8.36
CA LYS A 132 -18.23 2.55 -8.87
C LYS A 132 -19.24 3.57 -8.39
N ARG A 133 -20.55 3.27 -8.53
CA ARG A 133 -21.65 4.12 -8.09
C ARG A 133 -21.59 4.36 -6.58
N ALA A 134 -21.45 3.30 -5.78
CA ALA A 134 -21.42 3.42 -4.32
C ALA A 134 -20.24 4.26 -3.84
N ALA A 135 -19.05 4.11 -4.44
CA ALA A 135 -17.88 4.93 -4.14
C ALA A 135 -18.11 6.42 -4.48
N LEU A 136 -18.66 6.72 -5.65
CA LEU A 136 -18.96 8.09 -6.08
C LEU A 136 -20.06 8.77 -5.26
N CYS A 137 -21.05 8.01 -4.79
CA CYS A 137 -22.08 8.50 -3.88
C CYS A 137 -21.62 8.60 -2.42
N GLY A 138 -20.39 8.18 -2.10
CA GLY A 138 -19.88 8.16 -0.73
C GLY A 138 -20.57 7.14 0.19
N SER A 139 -21.32 6.18 -0.35
CA SER A 139 -22.08 5.19 0.43
C SER A 139 -21.19 4.02 0.82
N GLY A 140 -20.45 4.16 1.92
CA GLY A 140 -19.53 3.12 2.41
C GLY A 140 -20.21 1.79 2.72
N LYS A 141 -21.47 1.80 3.15
CA LYS A 141 -22.25 0.58 3.42
C LYS A 141 -22.61 -0.16 2.13
N GLU A 142 -23.10 0.54 1.12
CA GLU A 142 -23.38 -0.05 -0.20
C GLU A 142 -22.09 -0.54 -0.85
N LEU A 143 -20.99 0.18 -0.66
CA LEU A 143 -19.70 -0.19 -1.21
C LEU A 143 -19.17 -1.49 -0.62
N LEU A 144 -19.24 -1.66 0.71
CA LEU A 144 -18.89 -2.90 1.39
C LEU A 144 -19.78 -4.07 0.94
N ALA A 145 -21.08 -3.83 0.70
CA ALA A 145 -21.99 -4.86 0.22
C ALA A 145 -21.78 -5.22 -1.27
N ALA A 146 -21.30 -4.27 -2.07
CA ALA A 146 -21.05 -4.44 -3.50
C ALA A 146 -19.69 -5.05 -3.81
N LEU A 147 -18.72 -4.95 -2.89
CA LEU A 147 -17.45 -5.65 -2.97
C LEU A 147 -17.61 -7.08 -2.49
N ASP A 148 -17.37 -8.04 -3.37
CA ASP A 148 -17.32 -9.47 -3.03
C ASP A 148 -15.96 -9.86 -2.41
N ILE A 149 -15.47 -9.04 -1.47
CA ILE A 149 -14.17 -9.21 -0.83
C ILE A 149 -14.33 -8.96 0.66
N PRO A 150 -13.90 -9.90 1.53
CA PRO A 150 -13.92 -9.66 2.97
C PRO A 150 -12.89 -8.58 3.33
N LEU A 151 -13.40 -7.48 3.88
CA LEU A 151 -12.63 -6.39 4.45
C LEU A 151 -12.90 -6.33 5.95
N VAL A 152 -11.85 -6.44 6.75
CA VAL A 152 -11.92 -6.48 8.22
C VAL A 152 -11.35 -5.21 8.83
N HIS A 153 -10.42 -4.54 8.14
CA HIS A 153 -9.64 -3.43 8.70
C HIS A 153 -9.97 -2.07 8.07
N LEU A 154 -10.59 -2.02 6.89
CA LEU A 154 -11.07 -0.79 6.26
C LEU A 154 -12.52 -0.45 6.63
N SER A 155 -12.73 0.80 7.05
CA SER A 155 -14.09 1.37 7.14
C SER A 155 -14.62 1.75 5.76
N GLY A 156 -15.94 1.74 5.60
CA GLY A 156 -16.59 2.09 4.33
C GLY A 156 -16.24 3.49 3.81
N GLU A 157 -16.08 4.49 4.68
CA GLU A 157 -15.67 5.84 4.27
C GLU A 157 -14.26 5.88 3.67
N LYS A 158 -13.30 5.24 4.34
CA LYS A 158 -11.91 5.16 3.85
C LYS A 158 -11.84 4.37 2.54
N LEU A 159 -12.68 3.34 2.42
CA LEU A 159 -12.81 2.54 1.22
C LEU A 159 -13.31 3.35 0.02
N CYS A 160 -14.30 4.24 0.21
CA CYS A 160 -14.73 5.17 -0.83
C CYS A 160 -13.54 6.01 -1.30
N THR A 161 -12.79 6.62 -0.36
CA THR A 161 -11.63 7.45 -0.70
C THR A 161 -10.58 6.68 -1.51
N VAL A 162 -10.24 5.45 -1.09
CA VAL A 162 -9.30 4.59 -1.82
C VAL A 162 -9.81 4.23 -3.21
N ILE A 163 -11.07 3.81 -3.34
CA ILE A 163 -11.63 3.39 -4.65
C ILE A 163 -11.70 4.57 -5.61
N THR A 164 -11.95 5.80 -5.15
CA THR A 164 -11.88 6.98 -6.01
C THR A 164 -10.47 7.32 -6.51
N ARG A 165 -9.42 6.63 -6.03
CA ARG A 165 -8.08 6.73 -6.62
C ARG A 165 -7.91 5.88 -7.88
N ARG A 166 -8.90 5.04 -8.23
CA ARG A 166 -8.89 4.27 -9.47
C ARG A 166 -9.36 5.13 -10.65
N VAL A 167 -8.57 5.20 -11.71
CA VAL A 167 -8.89 6.02 -12.89
C VAL A 167 -10.17 5.59 -13.59
N ASP A 168 -10.53 4.31 -13.54
CA ASP A 168 -11.76 3.78 -14.14
C ASP A 168 -13.01 4.03 -13.28
N VAL A 169 -12.88 4.73 -12.13
CA VAL A 169 -13.99 5.12 -11.25
C VAL A 169 -14.33 6.60 -11.41
N VAL A 170 -13.33 7.47 -11.56
CA VAL A 170 -13.53 8.93 -11.61
C VAL A 170 -13.67 9.39 -13.07
N PRO A 171 -14.87 9.84 -13.51
CA PRO A 171 -15.13 10.13 -14.92
C PRO A 171 -14.30 11.27 -15.51
N SER A 172 -13.78 12.18 -14.69
CA SER A 172 -13.01 13.35 -15.15
C SER A 172 -11.58 13.04 -15.59
N LEU A 173 -11.14 11.78 -15.50
CA LEU A 173 -9.78 11.33 -15.82
C LEU A 173 -9.73 10.32 -16.98
N MET A 174 -10.88 9.93 -17.54
CA MET A 174 -11.01 9.15 -18.77
C MET A 174 -11.34 10.07 -19.94
#